data_AF-A0A2D9KYM7-F1
#
_entry.id   AF-A0A2D9KYM7-F1
#
_cell.length_a   1.000
_cell.length_b   1.000
_cell.length_c   1.000
_cell.angle_alpha   90.00
_cell.angle_beta   90.00
_cell.angle_gamma   90.00
#
_symmetry.space_group_name_H-M   'P 1'
#
loop_
_entity.id
_entity.type
_entity.pdbx_description
1 polymer ?
#
loop_
_entity_poly.entity_id
_entity_poly.type
_entity_poly.pdbx_seq_one_letter_code
_entity_poly.pdbx_strand_id
1 'polypeptide(L)'
;MPINIDEYLRHETYLARLASENINAIMTPALSRTYSRVRQLIAEGNIRTPLQLKRLVEQINKAIIAESGWPELTAEMRSLAEYEADFQAGFISNSTEQSLSVPSVKQVRTFVDAATMSITSGERVNTGVWTDFVDANLQSRLRQVLGIVRRGYSRQLPVSEIIRDVRQSVNGILLRETETLTRTGYQHFANQARAAMAEANPSVEMDVVFSAVFDNRTTLGCRALNGKRWPKGSPNIVEVPRHFNCRSSHLYLPSAEKLEGTRAAIGGQPGTDAKEAFEVREQRIRDAQRRRANEESPPKNLTKASRVKYRGRKDSDIFKAGQVRASTSQDSWMRSQPAWFQDDALGPTRAKLLRSGEYDFNDFIDMSGRRLTINELKARDSEIFKRLGL
;
A
#
# COMPACT_ATOMS: atom_id res chain seq x y z
N MET A 1 31.25 -7.89 5.89
CA MET A 1 30.71 -9.27 6.03
C MET A 1 29.31 -9.25 5.46
N PRO A 2 28.85 -10.28 4.73
CA PRO A 2 27.52 -10.23 4.13
C PRO A 2 26.45 -9.95 5.18
N ILE A 3 25.57 -8.99 4.90
CA ILE A 3 24.52 -8.55 5.81
C ILE A 3 23.35 -9.53 5.71
N ASN A 4 23.02 -10.18 6.82
CA ASN A 4 21.87 -11.09 6.91
C ASN A 4 20.56 -10.29 6.99
N ILE A 5 19.70 -10.46 5.99
CA ILE A 5 18.45 -9.67 5.90
C ILE A 5 17.29 -10.24 6.72
N ASP A 6 17.44 -11.41 7.37
CA ASP A 6 16.35 -12.07 8.09
C ASP A 6 15.79 -11.19 9.21
N GLU A 7 16.67 -10.51 9.95
CA GLU A 7 16.27 -9.57 10.99
C GLU A 7 15.50 -8.39 10.41
N TYR A 8 16.05 -7.76 9.37
CA TYR A 8 15.42 -6.65 8.68
C TYR A 8 14.02 -7.01 8.15
N LEU A 9 13.88 -8.17 7.50
CA LEU A 9 12.61 -8.59 6.92
C LEU A 9 11.58 -9.05 7.97
N ARG A 10 12.03 -9.60 9.10
CA ARG A 10 11.17 -9.82 10.26
C ARG A 10 10.67 -8.49 10.82
N HIS A 11 11.55 -7.50 10.93
CA HIS A 11 11.21 -6.16 11.36
C HIS A 11 10.15 -5.52 10.45
N GLU A 12 10.29 -5.59 9.13
CA GLU A 12 9.25 -5.18 8.16
C GLU A 12 7.88 -5.84 8.39
N THR A 13 7.89 -7.12 8.78
CA THR A 13 6.64 -7.83 9.10
C THR A 13 6.01 -7.27 10.38
N TYR A 14 6.80 -6.90 11.38
CA TYR A 14 6.30 -6.25 12.59
C TYR A 14 5.77 -4.84 12.30
N LEU A 15 6.40 -4.05 11.45
CA LEU A 15 5.88 -2.76 11.00
C LEU A 15 4.48 -2.89 10.38
N ALA A 16 4.27 -3.90 9.53
CA ALA A 16 2.96 -4.16 8.94
C ALA A 16 1.90 -4.60 9.97
N ARG A 17 2.32 -5.28 11.05
CA ARG A 17 1.44 -5.66 12.18
C ARG A 17 1.08 -4.44 13.02
N LEU A 18 2.06 -3.60 13.36
CA LEU A 18 1.84 -2.34 14.09
C LEU A 18 0.87 -1.43 13.34
N ALA A 19 1.01 -1.29 12.02
CA ALA A 19 0.04 -0.55 11.21
C ALA A 19 -1.38 -1.12 11.33
N SER A 20 -1.52 -2.45 11.38
CA SER A 20 -2.83 -3.12 11.52
C SER A 20 -3.39 -2.99 12.94
N GLU A 21 -2.54 -3.01 13.96
CA GLU A 21 -2.90 -2.76 15.35
C GLU A 21 -3.42 -1.33 15.53
N ASN A 22 -2.69 -0.33 15.03
CA ASN A 22 -3.09 1.08 15.16
C ASN A 22 -4.31 1.46 14.28
N ILE A 23 -4.59 0.70 13.22
CA ILE A 23 -5.89 0.75 12.54
C ILE A 23 -7.03 0.36 13.50
N ASN A 24 -6.85 -0.71 14.28
CA ASN A 24 -7.87 -1.22 15.18
C ASN A 24 -7.96 -0.41 16.48
N ALA A 25 -6.84 0.10 16.98
CA ALA A 25 -6.78 0.85 18.24
C ALA A 25 -7.15 2.33 18.08
N ILE A 26 -6.80 2.95 16.96
CA ILE A 26 -6.97 4.41 16.76
C ILE A 26 -8.04 4.69 15.71
N MET A 27 -7.83 4.21 14.48
CA MET A 27 -8.62 4.67 13.33
C MET A 27 -10.05 4.12 13.32
N THR A 28 -10.24 2.86 13.69
CA THR A 28 -11.58 2.23 13.74
C THR A 28 -12.44 2.83 14.86
N PRO A 29 -11.91 3.05 16.09
CA PRO A 29 -12.61 3.80 17.13
C PRO A 29 -12.89 5.25 16.73
N ALA A 30 -11.94 5.94 16.11
CA ALA A 30 -12.12 7.33 15.64
C ALA A 30 -13.28 7.45 14.63
N LEU A 31 -13.36 6.52 13.66
CA LEU A 31 -14.51 6.44 12.74
C LEU A 31 -15.83 6.13 13.46
N SER A 32 -15.80 5.27 14.48
CA SER A 32 -16.98 4.94 15.29
C SER A 32 -17.46 6.13 16.13
N ARG A 33 -16.55 6.90 16.72
CA ARG A 33 -16.86 8.16 17.43
C ARG A 33 -17.42 9.21 16.48
N THR A 34 -16.79 9.37 15.31
CA THR A 34 -17.28 10.24 14.23
C THR A 34 -18.72 9.88 13.86
N TYR A 35 -19.01 8.60 13.59
CA TYR A 35 -20.36 8.14 13.26
C TYR A 35 -21.36 8.42 14.39
N SER A 36 -21.01 8.07 15.63
CA SER A 36 -21.88 8.31 16.79
C SER A 36 -22.23 9.79 16.95
N ARG A 37 -21.25 10.69 16.78
CA ARG A 37 -21.47 12.13 16.86
C ARG A 37 -22.32 12.65 15.71
N VAL A 38 -22.06 12.22 14.48
CA VAL A 38 -22.86 12.61 13.31
C VAL A 38 -24.30 12.11 13.44
N ARG A 39 -24.50 10.88 13.88
CA ARG A 39 -25.84 10.31 14.16
C ARG A 39 -26.60 11.16 15.18
N GLN A 40 -25.95 11.54 16.28
CA GLN A 40 -26.56 12.39 17.31
C GLN A 40 -27.00 13.74 16.72
N LEU A 41 -26.10 14.42 16.01
CA LEU A 41 -26.38 15.72 15.39
C LEU A 41 -27.55 15.68 14.40
N ILE A 42 -27.63 14.61 13.60
CA ILE A 42 -28.75 14.43 12.65
C ILE A 42 -30.06 14.18 13.40
N ALA A 43 -30.05 13.37 14.46
CA ALA A 43 -31.25 13.04 15.23
C ALA A 43 -31.82 14.24 16.00
N GLU A 44 -30.95 15.09 16.55
CA GLU A 44 -31.34 16.29 17.31
C GLU A 44 -31.78 17.46 16.42
N GLY A 45 -31.42 17.44 15.13
CA GLY A 45 -31.42 18.62 14.27
C GLY A 45 -32.77 19.28 13.95
N ASN A 46 -33.91 18.58 14.04
CA ASN A 46 -35.26 19.03 13.61
C ASN A 46 -35.22 20.08 12.46
N ILE A 47 -34.58 19.71 11.35
CA ILE A 47 -34.19 20.63 10.28
C ILE A 47 -35.40 20.95 9.41
N ARG A 48 -35.83 22.21 9.39
CA ARG A 48 -36.96 22.72 8.59
C ARG A 48 -36.56 23.85 7.64
N THR A 49 -35.38 24.44 7.84
CA THR A 49 -34.91 25.62 7.10
C THR A 49 -33.50 25.42 6.54
N PRO A 50 -33.14 26.09 5.43
CA PRO A 50 -31.78 26.07 4.90
C PRO A 50 -30.72 26.52 5.91
N LEU A 51 -31.05 27.48 6.78
CA LEU A 51 -30.15 27.97 7.83
C LEU A 51 -29.85 26.89 8.87
N GLN A 52 -30.86 26.12 9.30
CA GLN A 52 -30.66 24.99 10.20
C GLN A 52 -29.79 23.90 9.56
N LEU A 53 -30.01 23.60 8.28
CA LEU A 53 -29.17 22.64 7.54
C LEU A 53 -27.71 23.11 7.46
N LYS A 54 -27.47 24.40 7.20
CA LYS A 54 -26.12 24.99 7.21
C LYS A 54 -25.43 24.79 8.57
N ARG A 55 -26.12 25.09 9.67
CA ARG A 55 -25.60 24.91 11.03
C ARG A 55 -25.27 23.44 11.33
N LEU A 56 -26.15 22.50 10.95
CA LEU A 56 -25.89 21.07 11.10
C LEU A 56 -24.65 20.63 10.31
N VAL A 57 -24.52 21.09 9.07
CA VAL A 57 -23.35 20.81 8.23
C VAL A 57 -22.05 21.32 8.87
N GLU A 58 -22.06 22.52 9.44
CA GLU A 58 -20.91 23.09 10.16
C GLU A 58 -20.56 22.27 11.42
N GLN A 59 -21.56 21.82 12.18
CA GLN A 59 -21.36 20.96 13.35
C GLN A 59 -20.78 19.59 12.96
N ILE A 60 -21.30 18.97 11.89
CA ILE A 60 -20.80 17.70 11.36
C ILE A 60 -19.35 17.86 10.87
N ASN A 61 -19.04 18.96 10.18
CA ASN A 61 -17.69 19.26 9.72
C ASN A 61 -16.70 19.30 10.91
N LYS A 62 -17.04 20.07 11.96
CA LYS A 62 -16.22 20.15 13.18
C LYS A 62 -16.04 18.78 13.85
N ALA A 63 -17.12 17.99 13.94
CA ALA A 63 -17.07 16.66 14.53
C ALA A 63 -16.15 15.70 13.74
N ILE A 64 -16.22 15.73 12.40
CA ILE A 64 -15.38 14.88 11.54
C ILE A 64 -13.88 15.20 11.70
N ILE A 65 -13.54 16.49 11.81
CA ILE A 65 -12.15 16.93 11.99
C ILE A 65 -11.64 16.55 13.39
N ALA A 66 -12.43 16.84 14.43
CA ALA A 66 -12.06 16.59 15.82
C ALA A 66 -11.88 15.09 16.11
N GLU A 67 -12.75 14.24 15.58
CA GLU A 67 -12.74 12.79 15.80
C GLU A 67 -11.98 12.02 14.71
N SER A 68 -11.04 12.69 14.02
CA SER A 68 -10.40 12.11 12.83
C SER A 68 -9.47 10.93 13.12
N GLY A 69 -8.80 10.94 14.28
CA GLY A 69 -7.75 9.98 14.67
C GLY A 69 -6.38 10.24 14.02
N TRP A 70 -6.29 11.15 13.04
CA TRP A 70 -5.05 11.42 12.32
C TRP A 70 -3.95 12.08 13.16
N PRO A 71 -4.24 13.04 14.08
CA PRO A 71 -3.19 13.60 14.94
C PRO A 71 -2.52 12.56 15.83
N GLU A 72 -3.32 11.70 16.46
CA GLU A 72 -2.85 10.58 17.30
C GLU A 72 -2.04 9.58 16.48
N LEU A 73 -2.58 9.12 15.35
CA LEU A 73 -1.86 8.19 14.46
C LEU A 73 -0.54 8.78 13.93
N THR A 74 -0.52 10.07 13.61
CA THR A 74 0.70 10.74 13.12
C THR A 74 1.76 10.83 14.22
N ALA A 75 1.35 11.03 15.48
CA ALA A 75 2.26 10.97 16.61
C ALA A 75 2.87 9.56 16.76
N GLU A 76 2.05 8.50 16.65
CA GLU A 76 2.54 7.12 16.67
C GLU A 76 3.54 6.82 15.54
N MET A 77 3.27 7.31 14.33
CA MET A 77 4.21 7.13 13.21
C MET A 77 5.51 7.93 13.37
N ARG A 78 5.49 9.07 14.07
CA ARG A 78 6.73 9.80 14.44
C ARG A 78 7.54 9.02 15.47
N SER A 79 6.89 8.48 16.49
CA SER A 79 7.55 7.59 17.47
C SER A 79 8.13 6.36 16.79
N LEU A 80 7.41 5.78 15.82
CA LEU A 80 7.94 4.71 14.98
C LEU A 80 9.17 5.16 14.18
N ALA A 81 9.15 6.35 13.57
CA ALA A 81 10.28 6.86 12.81
C ALA A 81 11.53 7.02 13.67
N GLU A 82 11.38 7.47 14.93
CA GLU A 82 12.47 7.53 15.90
C GLU A 82 13.05 6.13 16.19
N TYR A 83 12.19 5.17 16.49
CA TYR A 83 12.60 3.78 16.72
C TYR A 83 13.26 3.17 15.48
N GLU A 84 12.72 3.44 14.29
CA GLU A 84 13.26 2.91 13.04
C GLU A 84 14.67 3.47 12.77
N ALA A 85 14.91 4.76 13.00
CA ALA A 85 16.24 5.34 12.81
C ALA A 85 17.29 4.71 13.76
N ASP A 86 16.91 4.47 15.03
CA ASP A 86 17.74 3.78 16.02
C ASP A 86 18.01 2.32 15.62
N PHE A 87 16.95 1.58 15.28
CA PHE A 87 17.05 0.19 14.81
C PHE A 87 18.02 0.07 13.63
N GLN A 88 17.96 1.00 12.67
CA GLN A 88 18.82 0.95 11.48
C GLN A 88 20.28 1.22 11.80
N ALA A 89 20.56 2.22 12.65
CA ALA A 89 21.92 2.50 13.10
C ALA A 89 22.50 1.30 13.87
N GLY A 90 21.72 0.70 14.77
CA GLY A 90 22.11 -0.50 15.51
C GLY A 90 22.30 -1.73 14.60
N PHE A 91 21.39 -1.97 13.66
CA PHE A 91 21.46 -3.09 12.72
C PHE A 91 22.74 -3.03 11.88
N ILE A 92 23.06 -1.87 11.30
CA ILE A 92 24.28 -1.71 10.49
C ILE A 92 25.52 -1.81 11.37
N SER A 93 25.53 -1.18 12.55
CA SER A 93 26.68 -1.21 13.47
C SER A 93 26.97 -2.60 14.02
N ASN A 94 25.94 -3.45 14.18
CA ASN A 94 26.12 -4.83 14.63
C ASN A 94 26.46 -5.78 13.47
N SER A 95 26.07 -5.45 12.24
CA SER A 95 26.26 -6.31 11.06
C SER A 95 27.55 -5.99 10.30
N THR A 96 28.19 -4.86 10.59
CA THR A 96 29.35 -4.34 9.85
C THR A 96 30.38 -3.76 10.82
N GLU A 97 31.57 -3.40 10.32
CA GLU A 97 32.60 -2.70 11.10
C GLU A 97 32.35 -1.18 11.18
N GLN A 98 31.25 -0.69 10.60
CA GLN A 98 30.90 0.72 10.58
C GLN A 98 30.18 1.10 11.86
N SER A 99 30.58 2.18 12.53
CA SER A 99 29.85 2.74 13.67
C SER A 99 28.96 3.87 13.19
N LEU A 100 27.65 3.71 13.32
CA LEU A 100 26.67 4.72 12.91
C LEU A 100 26.14 5.47 14.13
N SER A 101 26.02 6.77 13.99
CA SER A 101 25.35 7.64 14.94
C SER A 101 23.83 7.59 14.76
N VAL A 102 23.11 7.60 15.88
CA VAL A 102 21.65 7.71 15.88
C VAL A 102 21.28 9.21 15.74
N PRO A 103 20.51 9.61 14.70
CA PRO A 103 20.05 10.99 14.59
C PRO A 103 19.17 11.39 15.78
N SER A 104 19.22 12.66 16.18
CA SER A 104 18.35 13.15 17.25
C SER A 104 16.86 13.07 16.86
N VAL A 105 15.99 12.90 17.86
CA VAL A 105 14.52 12.89 17.68
C VAL A 105 14.03 14.09 16.85
N LYS A 106 14.59 15.28 17.10
CA LYS A 106 14.24 16.50 16.35
C LYS A 106 14.62 16.38 14.87
N GLN A 107 15.81 15.85 14.56
CA GLN A 107 16.26 15.65 13.18
C GLN A 107 15.36 14.66 12.45
N VAL A 108 15.08 13.50 13.06
CA VAL A 108 14.20 12.47 12.46
C VAL A 108 12.82 13.02 12.18
N ARG A 109 12.18 13.65 13.18
CA ARG A 109 10.83 14.23 13.02
C ARG A 109 10.78 15.29 11.94
N THR A 110 11.76 16.21 11.92
CA THR A 110 11.84 17.26 10.90
C THR A 110 11.97 16.66 9.50
N PHE A 111 12.80 15.61 9.36
CA PHE A 111 13.01 14.93 8.09
C PHE A 111 11.74 14.24 7.59
N VAL A 112 11.11 13.41 8.42
CA VAL A 112 9.92 12.65 7.99
C VAL A 112 8.70 13.53 7.75
N ASP A 113 8.55 14.64 8.50
CA ASP A 113 7.44 15.58 8.30
C ASP A 113 7.60 16.41 7.02
N ALA A 114 8.84 16.72 6.63
CA ALA A 114 9.15 17.46 5.39
C ALA A 114 9.25 16.56 4.15
N ALA A 115 9.30 15.24 4.33
CA ALA A 115 9.48 14.30 3.25
C ALA A 115 8.27 14.31 2.28
N THR A 116 8.57 14.44 0.99
CA THR A 116 7.56 14.38 -0.06
C THR A 116 7.27 12.93 -0.43
N MET A 117 5.99 12.57 -0.51
CA MET A 117 5.52 11.27 -0.97
C MET A 117 4.84 11.42 -2.33
N SER A 118 5.18 10.53 -3.29
CA SER A 118 4.57 10.50 -4.62
C SER A 118 3.89 9.16 -4.88
N ILE A 119 2.55 9.17 -4.86
CA ILE A 119 1.70 7.98 -4.98
C ILE A 119 1.08 7.93 -6.37
N THR A 120 1.37 6.87 -7.13
CA THR A 120 0.71 6.60 -8.41
C THR A 120 -0.50 5.67 -8.21
N SER A 121 -1.66 6.08 -8.75
CA SER A 121 -2.90 5.30 -8.76
C SER A 121 -3.59 5.40 -10.12
N GLY A 122 -3.42 4.35 -10.94
CA GLY A 122 -3.83 4.41 -12.35
C GLY A 122 -2.99 5.45 -13.10
N GLU A 123 -3.65 6.40 -13.75
CA GLU A 123 -3.02 7.52 -14.46
C GLU A 123 -2.78 8.74 -13.56
N ARG A 124 -3.29 8.72 -12.32
CA ARG A 124 -3.15 9.83 -11.38
C ARG A 124 -1.87 9.69 -10.56
N VAL A 125 -1.16 10.79 -10.41
CA VAL A 125 -0.04 10.94 -9.49
C VAL A 125 -0.44 11.97 -8.43
N ASN A 126 -0.37 11.57 -7.16
CA ASN A 126 -0.60 12.42 -6.00
C ASN A 126 0.74 12.67 -5.32
N THR A 127 1.17 13.93 -5.27
CA THR A 127 2.45 14.32 -4.67
C THR A 127 2.20 15.38 -3.61
N GLY A 128 2.85 15.23 -2.46
CA GLY A 128 2.74 16.16 -1.33
C GLY A 128 3.43 15.62 -0.09
N VAL A 129 3.39 16.38 1.00
CA VAL A 129 3.84 15.91 2.31
C VAL A 129 2.71 15.14 3.01
N TRP A 130 3.02 14.43 4.10
CA TRP A 130 2.02 13.60 4.82
C TRP A 130 0.71 14.33 5.13
N THR A 131 0.78 15.60 5.55
CA THR A 131 -0.41 16.40 5.88
C THR A 131 -1.34 16.60 4.70
N ASP A 132 -0.81 16.72 3.47
CA ASP A 132 -1.62 16.87 2.26
C ASP A 132 -2.49 15.63 2.01
N PHE A 133 -1.93 14.43 2.28
CA PHE A 133 -2.67 13.18 2.14
C PHE A 133 -3.73 13.01 3.23
N VAL A 134 -3.42 13.42 4.47
CA VAL A 134 -4.39 13.44 5.58
C VAL A 134 -5.54 14.38 5.26
N ASP A 135 -5.24 15.59 4.78
CA ASP A 135 -6.24 16.57 4.39
C ASP A 135 -7.10 16.05 3.23
N ALA A 136 -6.50 15.47 2.20
CA ALA A 136 -7.24 14.86 1.10
C ALA A 136 -8.19 13.74 1.57
N ASN A 137 -7.77 12.92 2.54
CA ASN A 137 -8.61 11.89 3.16
C ASN A 137 -9.78 12.50 3.94
N LEU A 138 -9.51 13.53 4.76
CA LEU A 138 -10.54 14.25 5.50
C LEU A 138 -11.55 14.94 4.58
N GLN A 139 -11.09 15.57 3.50
CA GLN A 139 -11.96 16.17 2.51
C GLN A 139 -12.81 15.11 1.79
N SER A 140 -12.28 13.91 1.52
CA SER A 140 -13.10 12.78 1.03
C SER A 140 -14.21 12.44 2.02
N ARG A 141 -13.86 12.28 3.30
CA ARG A 141 -14.79 11.97 4.38
C ARG A 141 -15.91 13.01 4.51
N LEU A 142 -15.54 14.29 4.51
CA LEU A 142 -16.49 15.41 4.54
C LEU A 142 -17.43 15.39 3.34
N ARG A 143 -16.90 15.26 2.12
CA ARG A 143 -17.72 15.20 0.89
C ARG A 143 -18.72 14.05 0.93
N GLN A 144 -18.31 12.86 1.38
CA GLN A 144 -19.19 11.69 1.45
C GLN A 144 -20.31 11.90 2.47
N VAL A 145 -19.97 12.24 3.72
CA VAL A 145 -20.96 12.39 4.81
C VAL A 145 -21.89 13.57 4.55
N LEU A 146 -21.35 14.76 4.24
CA LEU A 146 -22.17 15.94 3.97
C LEU A 146 -23.01 15.78 2.71
N GLY A 147 -22.51 15.05 1.70
CA GLY A 147 -23.27 14.71 0.51
C GLY A 147 -24.51 13.85 0.83
N ILE A 148 -24.37 12.84 1.71
CA ILE A 148 -25.50 12.02 2.18
C ILE A 148 -26.51 12.89 2.93
N VAL A 149 -26.04 13.69 3.88
CA VAL A 149 -26.89 14.56 4.71
C VAL A 149 -27.67 15.56 3.85
N ARG A 150 -26.98 16.31 2.98
CA ARG A 150 -27.63 17.31 2.12
C ARG A 150 -28.66 16.68 1.18
N ARG A 151 -28.35 15.54 0.57
CA ARG A 151 -29.30 14.81 -0.30
C ARG A 151 -30.51 14.31 0.49
N GLY A 152 -30.28 13.76 1.69
CA GLY A 152 -31.33 13.27 2.55
C GLY A 152 -32.36 14.35 2.89
N TYR A 153 -31.89 15.52 3.33
CA TYR A 153 -32.77 16.65 3.62
C TYR A 153 -33.44 17.23 2.38
N SER A 154 -32.71 17.37 1.26
CA SER A 154 -33.28 17.87 0.00
C SER A 154 -34.38 16.96 -0.56
N ARG A 155 -34.31 15.66 -0.31
CA ARG A 155 -35.30 14.66 -0.74
C ARG A 155 -36.32 14.29 0.33
N GLN A 156 -36.26 14.94 1.50
CA GLN A 156 -37.13 14.67 2.64
C GLN A 156 -37.11 13.19 3.08
N LEU A 157 -35.94 12.55 3.00
CA LEU A 157 -35.78 11.16 3.43
C LEU A 157 -36.01 11.03 4.95
N PRO A 158 -36.52 9.88 5.42
CA PRO A 158 -36.58 9.58 6.84
C PRO A 158 -35.20 9.74 7.50
N VAL A 159 -35.14 10.31 8.70
CA VAL A 159 -33.88 10.49 9.45
C VAL A 159 -33.13 9.17 9.65
N SER A 160 -33.87 8.07 9.87
CA SER A 160 -33.33 6.71 9.98
C SER A 160 -32.59 6.25 8.72
N GLU A 161 -33.08 6.65 7.54
CA GLU A 161 -32.45 6.36 6.25
C GLU A 161 -31.15 7.15 6.07
N ILE A 162 -31.15 8.44 6.40
CA ILE A 162 -29.92 9.27 6.35
C ILE A 162 -28.84 8.67 7.26
N ILE A 163 -29.22 8.27 8.49
CA ILE A 163 -28.31 7.65 9.46
C ILE A 163 -27.77 6.31 8.92
N ARG A 164 -28.63 5.48 8.32
CA ARG A 164 -28.24 4.21 7.71
C ARG A 164 -27.21 4.42 6.60
N ASP A 165 -27.44 5.38 5.71
CA ASP A 165 -26.55 5.68 4.59
C ASP A 165 -25.19 6.22 5.07
N VAL A 166 -25.18 7.07 6.11
CA VAL A 166 -23.94 7.51 6.76
C VAL A 166 -23.19 6.31 7.34
N ARG A 167 -23.88 5.41 8.06
CA ARG A 167 -23.28 4.19 8.62
C ARG A 167 -22.66 3.31 7.53
N GLN A 168 -23.36 3.12 6.41
CA GLN A 168 -22.86 2.33 5.29
C GLN A 168 -21.61 2.96 4.66
N SER A 169 -21.56 4.29 4.56
CA SER A 169 -20.38 5.02 4.08
C SER A 169 -19.19 4.86 5.03
N VAL A 170 -19.41 5.04 6.34
CA VAL A 170 -18.39 4.89 7.39
C VAL A 170 -17.81 3.47 7.41
N ASN A 171 -18.66 2.45 7.47
CA ASN A 171 -18.25 1.04 7.48
C ASN A 171 -17.80 0.52 6.10
N GLY A 172 -17.92 1.37 5.08
CA GLY A 172 -17.72 1.01 3.68
C GLY A 172 -16.47 1.69 3.12
N ILE A 173 -16.69 2.74 2.34
CA ILE A 173 -15.61 3.41 1.61
C ILE A 173 -14.66 4.14 2.54
N LEU A 174 -15.18 4.81 3.58
CA LEU A 174 -14.37 5.64 4.47
C LEU A 174 -13.41 4.79 5.32
N LEU A 175 -13.87 3.67 5.86
CA LEU A 175 -13.00 2.71 6.55
C LEU A 175 -11.86 2.24 5.63
N ARG A 176 -12.16 1.85 4.39
CA ARG A 176 -11.14 1.36 3.44
C ARG A 176 -10.13 2.43 3.04
N GLU A 177 -10.59 3.66 2.81
CA GLU A 177 -9.72 4.81 2.50
C GLU A 177 -8.78 5.10 3.67
N THR A 178 -9.33 5.13 4.89
CA THR A 178 -8.55 5.34 6.12
C THR A 178 -7.53 4.22 6.33
N GLU A 179 -7.94 2.97 6.27
CA GLU A 179 -7.04 1.80 6.38
C GLU A 179 -5.91 1.82 5.35
N THR A 180 -6.23 2.22 4.12
CA THR A 180 -5.27 2.30 3.02
C THR A 180 -4.25 3.42 3.26
N LEU A 181 -4.71 4.58 3.68
CA LEU A 181 -3.82 5.71 3.96
C LEU A 181 -2.97 5.43 5.19
N THR A 182 -3.50 4.82 6.26
CA THR A 182 -2.73 4.41 7.43
C THR A 182 -1.58 3.49 7.05
N ARG A 183 -1.83 2.39 6.32
CA ARG A 183 -0.75 1.47 5.90
C ARG A 183 0.30 2.14 5.02
N THR A 184 -0.14 3.08 4.18
CA THR A 184 0.76 3.85 3.32
C THR A 184 1.63 4.81 4.15
N GLY A 185 1.05 5.45 5.17
CA GLY A 185 1.77 6.31 6.11
C GLY A 185 2.85 5.56 6.88
N TYR A 186 2.55 4.39 7.46
CA TYR A 186 3.56 3.58 8.17
C TYR A 186 4.75 3.24 7.29
N GLN A 187 4.49 2.84 6.03
CA GLN A 187 5.57 2.58 5.08
C GLN A 187 6.33 3.86 4.69
N HIS A 188 5.66 4.99 4.52
CA HIS A 188 6.32 6.26 4.27
C HIS A 188 7.25 6.65 5.43
N PHE A 189 6.73 6.73 6.66
CA PHE A 189 7.52 7.14 7.82
C PHE A 189 8.71 6.21 8.08
N ALA A 190 8.55 4.90 7.95
CA ALA A 190 9.66 3.95 8.11
C ALA A 190 10.75 4.15 7.04
N ASN A 191 10.39 4.31 5.77
CA ASN A 191 11.37 4.52 4.71
C ASN A 191 12.08 5.88 4.84
N GLN A 192 11.37 6.93 5.26
CA GLN A 192 11.96 8.25 5.47
C GLN A 192 12.84 8.29 6.73
N ALA A 193 12.51 7.53 7.78
CA ALA A 193 13.38 7.38 8.95
C ALA A 193 14.73 6.74 8.59
N ARG A 194 14.72 5.73 7.71
CA ARG A 194 15.94 5.10 7.18
C ARG A 194 16.79 6.08 6.37
N ALA A 195 16.13 6.88 5.55
CA ALA A 195 16.80 7.94 4.80
C ALA A 195 17.42 8.98 5.74
N ALA A 196 16.69 9.40 6.79
CA ALA A 196 17.19 10.33 7.80
C ALA A 196 18.41 9.77 8.55
N MET A 197 18.40 8.49 8.91
CA MET A 197 19.54 7.80 9.51
C MET A 197 20.75 7.82 8.58
N ALA A 198 20.58 7.46 7.31
CA ALA A 198 21.67 7.47 6.32
C ALA A 198 22.18 8.90 6.02
N GLU A 199 21.33 9.91 6.14
CA GLU A 199 21.72 11.31 5.96
C GLU A 199 22.50 11.87 7.16
N ALA A 200 22.17 11.42 8.36
CA ALA A 200 22.92 11.76 9.57
C ALA A 200 24.31 11.11 9.66
N ASN A 201 24.61 10.14 8.78
CA ASN A 201 25.88 9.40 8.75
C ASN A 201 26.63 9.58 7.41
N PRO A 202 27.04 10.81 7.05
CA PRO A 202 27.67 11.09 5.75
C PRO A 202 29.07 10.48 5.57
N SER A 203 29.75 10.10 6.66
CA SER A 203 31.06 9.45 6.62
C SER A 203 31.01 8.00 6.13
N VAL A 204 29.82 7.40 6.07
CA VAL A 204 29.62 6.04 5.58
C VAL A 204 28.98 6.12 4.20
N GLU A 205 29.68 5.60 3.20
CA GLU A 205 29.14 5.49 1.85
C GLU A 205 28.01 4.46 1.82
N MET A 206 26.78 4.92 1.69
CA MET A 206 25.58 4.06 1.69
C MET A 206 25.02 3.89 0.29
N ASP A 207 24.54 2.68 0.01
CA ASP A 207 23.66 2.36 -1.09
C ASP A 207 22.22 2.20 -0.60
N VAL A 208 21.28 2.58 -1.47
CA VAL A 208 19.85 2.30 -1.35
C VAL A 208 19.52 1.05 -2.15
N VAL A 209 19.06 -0.01 -1.48
CA VAL A 209 18.62 -1.25 -2.11
C VAL A 209 17.10 -1.36 -2.04
N PHE A 210 16.46 -1.53 -3.20
CA PHE A 210 15.01 -1.71 -3.28
C PHE A 210 14.61 -3.14 -2.92
N SER A 211 13.80 -3.29 -1.87
CA SER A 211 13.27 -4.58 -1.42
C SER A 211 11.79 -4.72 -1.78
N ALA A 212 11.44 -5.76 -2.54
CA ALA A 212 10.05 -6.08 -2.84
C ALA A 212 9.62 -7.42 -2.21
N VAL A 213 8.31 -7.52 -1.93
CA VAL A 213 7.70 -8.74 -1.39
C VAL A 213 7.56 -9.81 -2.49
N PHE A 214 7.75 -11.07 -2.14
CA PHE A 214 7.66 -12.22 -3.04
C PHE A 214 6.28 -12.88 -2.92
N ASP A 215 5.25 -12.27 -3.50
CA ASP A 215 3.90 -12.86 -3.55
C ASP A 215 3.17 -12.51 -4.85
N ASN A 216 1.91 -12.91 -5.00
CA ASN A 216 1.11 -12.60 -6.20
C ASN A 216 0.64 -11.14 -6.26
N ARG A 217 0.68 -10.39 -5.16
CA ARG A 217 0.17 -9.01 -5.06
C ARG A 217 1.23 -7.94 -5.33
N THR A 218 2.50 -8.28 -5.32
CA THR A 218 3.58 -7.35 -5.68
C THR A 218 3.39 -6.85 -7.11
N THR A 219 3.43 -5.52 -7.27
CA THR A 219 3.23 -4.87 -8.57
C THR A 219 4.43 -5.08 -9.47
N LEU A 220 4.20 -5.10 -10.78
CA LEU A 220 5.25 -5.32 -11.77
C LEU A 220 6.42 -4.33 -11.63
N GLY A 221 6.13 -3.06 -11.35
CA GLY A 221 7.16 -2.06 -11.08
C GLY A 221 8.03 -2.42 -9.87
N CYS A 222 7.43 -2.81 -8.75
CA CYS A 222 8.18 -3.27 -7.58
C CYS A 222 8.97 -4.56 -7.87
N ARG A 223 8.44 -5.45 -8.72
CA ARG A 223 9.16 -6.68 -9.12
C ARG A 223 10.43 -6.37 -9.89
N ALA A 224 10.32 -5.49 -10.87
CA ALA A 224 11.43 -5.07 -11.71
C ALA A 224 12.52 -4.33 -10.94
N LEU A 225 12.14 -3.58 -9.90
CA LEU A 225 13.08 -2.84 -9.07
C LEU A 225 13.74 -3.69 -7.97
N ASN A 226 13.21 -4.87 -7.64
CA ASN A 226 13.74 -5.66 -6.52
C ASN A 226 15.22 -6.00 -6.70
N GLY A 227 16.03 -5.64 -5.70
CA GLY A 227 17.47 -5.86 -5.68
C GLY A 227 18.27 -4.80 -6.44
N LYS A 228 17.61 -3.85 -7.13
CA LYS A 228 18.32 -2.69 -7.68
C LYS A 228 18.94 -1.89 -6.53
N ARG A 229 20.14 -1.40 -6.81
CA ARG A 229 21.02 -0.72 -5.88
C ARG A 229 21.45 0.60 -6.50
N TRP A 230 21.38 1.67 -5.73
CA TRP A 230 21.84 2.99 -6.14
C TRP A 230 22.64 3.64 -5.01
N PRO A 231 23.72 4.36 -5.31
CA PRO A 231 24.38 5.19 -4.31
C PRO A 231 23.39 6.18 -3.68
N LYS A 232 23.51 6.43 -2.38
CA LYS A 232 22.72 7.46 -1.67
C LYS A 232 22.81 8.79 -2.41
N GLY A 233 21.67 9.45 -2.62
CA GLY A 233 21.58 10.72 -3.35
C GLY A 233 21.55 10.58 -4.88
N SER A 234 21.59 9.36 -5.43
CA SER A 234 21.44 9.13 -6.86
C SER A 234 20.06 9.59 -7.37
N PRO A 235 19.97 10.31 -8.51
CA PRO A 235 18.70 10.72 -9.10
C PRO A 235 17.88 9.54 -9.65
N ASN A 236 18.47 8.34 -9.71
CA ASN A 236 17.82 7.12 -10.19
C ASN A 236 17.09 6.34 -9.10
N ILE A 237 17.18 6.78 -7.83
CA ILE A 237 16.45 6.16 -6.72
C ILE A 237 14.95 6.30 -6.98
N VAL A 238 14.24 5.18 -6.97
CA VAL A 238 12.79 5.16 -7.11
C VAL A 238 12.15 5.08 -5.74
N GLU A 239 11.59 6.19 -5.28
CA GLU A 239 11.02 6.33 -3.93
C GLU A 239 9.90 5.34 -3.60
N VAL A 240 9.82 4.98 -2.31
CA VAL A 240 8.74 4.18 -1.72
C VAL A 240 8.07 4.98 -0.58
N PRO A 241 6.74 4.84 -0.39
CA PRO A 241 5.81 4.00 -1.13
C PRO A 241 5.48 4.55 -2.54
N ARG A 242 5.39 3.67 -3.55
CA ARG A 242 5.07 4.06 -4.94
C ARG A 242 3.58 4.18 -5.23
N HIS A 243 2.78 3.46 -4.46
CA HIS A 243 1.34 3.35 -4.63
C HIS A 243 0.71 3.11 -3.25
N PHE A 244 -0.60 3.35 -3.15
CA PHE A 244 -1.35 3.01 -1.94
C PHE A 244 -1.17 1.52 -1.59
N ASN A 245 -1.01 1.21 -0.30
CA ASN A 245 -0.70 -0.13 0.20
C ASN A 245 0.59 -0.76 -0.41
N CYS A 246 1.57 0.05 -0.81
CA CYS A 246 2.90 -0.43 -1.14
C CYS A 246 3.52 -1.15 0.07
N ARG A 247 4.20 -2.27 -0.18
CA ARG A 247 4.91 -3.08 0.84
C ARG A 247 6.39 -3.24 0.50
N SER A 248 6.85 -2.50 -0.51
CA SER A 248 8.27 -2.41 -0.81
C SER A 248 8.93 -1.38 0.10
N SER A 249 10.18 -1.63 0.42
CA SER A 249 10.98 -0.79 1.29
C SER A 249 12.37 -0.53 0.71
N HIS A 250 13.03 0.51 1.24
CA HIS A 250 14.43 0.81 0.98
C HIS A 250 15.29 0.30 2.12
N LEU A 251 16.30 -0.51 1.78
CA LEU A 251 17.39 -0.85 2.68
C LEU A 251 18.52 0.15 2.44
N TYR A 252 19.00 0.82 3.48
CA TYR A 252 20.23 1.60 3.42
C TYR A 252 21.35 0.74 3.96
N LEU A 253 22.37 0.47 3.15
CA LEU A 253 23.44 -0.46 3.48
C LEU A 253 24.78 0.15 3.10
N PRO A 254 25.87 -0.10 3.84
CA PRO A 254 27.19 0.27 3.40
C PRO A 254 27.49 -0.27 2.00
N SER A 255 28.17 0.54 1.21
CA SER A 255 28.46 0.24 -0.19
C SER A 255 29.28 -1.05 -0.31
N ALA A 256 29.07 -1.80 -1.39
CA ALA A 256 29.69 -3.11 -1.66
C ALA A 256 29.27 -4.29 -0.74
N GLU A 257 28.52 -4.06 0.35
CA GLU A 257 28.05 -5.16 1.18
C GLU A 257 26.98 -6.01 0.48
N LYS A 258 27.19 -7.33 0.51
CA LYS A 258 26.28 -8.31 -0.10
C LYS A 258 25.19 -8.70 0.89
N LEU A 259 24.01 -9.04 0.36
CA LEU A 259 22.91 -9.54 1.16
C LEU A 259 22.92 -11.07 1.23
N GLU A 260 22.75 -11.61 2.42
CA GLU A 260 22.57 -13.04 2.67
C GLU A 260 21.32 -13.34 3.52
N GLY A 261 21.12 -14.60 3.85
CA GLY A 261 19.93 -15.07 4.56
C GLY A 261 18.79 -15.47 3.62
N THR A 262 17.58 -15.36 4.12
CA THR A 262 16.35 -15.77 3.46
C THR A 262 15.26 -14.70 3.54
N ARG A 263 14.22 -14.85 2.73
CA ARG A 263 13.07 -13.96 2.71
C ARG A 263 11.79 -14.75 2.53
N ALA A 264 10.73 -14.29 3.17
CA ALA A 264 9.42 -14.90 3.05
C ALA A 264 8.88 -14.75 1.62
N ALA A 265 8.33 -15.84 1.09
CA ALA A 265 7.69 -15.88 -0.22
C ALA A 265 6.38 -16.66 -0.15
N ILE A 266 5.36 -16.17 -0.86
CA ILE A 266 4.08 -16.83 -1.06
C ILE A 266 3.95 -17.14 -2.55
N GLY A 267 4.30 -18.37 -2.92
CA GLY A 267 4.17 -18.89 -4.28
C GLY A 267 2.82 -19.56 -4.54
N GLY A 268 2.67 -20.12 -5.73
CA GLY A 268 1.53 -20.98 -6.08
C GLY A 268 1.85 -22.45 -5.84
N GLN A 269 0.87 -23.23 -5.37
CA GLN A 269 1.00 -24.69 -5.39
C GLN A 269 0.98 -25.20 -6.84
N PRO A 270 1.83 -26.20 -7.17
CA PRO A 270 1.80 -26.84 -8.47
C PRO A 270 0.56 -27.73 -8.62
N GLY A 271 0.27 -28.17 -9.84
CA GLY A 271 -0.82 -29.10 -10.13
C GLY A 271 -2.12 -28.42 -10.56
N THR A 272 -3.01 -29.23 -11.14
CA THR A 272 -4.33 -28.82 -11.64
C THR A 272 -5.28 -28.44 -10.50
N ASP A 273 -5.24 -29.19 -9.39
CA ASP A 273 -6.16 -28.99 -8.26
C ASP A 273 -6.01 -27.61 -7.64
N ALA A 274 -4.76 -27.16 -7.44
CA ALA A 274 -4.47 -25.81 -6.94
C ALA A 274 -4.97 -24.71 -7.88
N LYS A 275 -4.81 -24.91 -9.19
CA LYS A 275 -5.31 -24.00 -10.22
C LYS A 275 -6.84 -23.92 -10.19
N GLU A 276 -7.52 -25.05 -10.17
CA GLU A 276 -8.99 -25.11 -10.14
C GLU A 276 -9.54 -24.47 -8.87
N ALA A 277 -8.95 -24.76 -7.70
CA ALA A 277 -9.31 -24.13 -6.44
C ALA A 277 -9.10 -22.61 -6.46
N PHE A 278 -8.02 -22.14 -7.10
CA PHE A 278 -7.78 -20.71 -7.32
C PHE A 278 -8.85 -20.08 -8.22
N GLU A 279 -9.15 -20.71 -9.36
CA GLU A 279 -10.12 -20.22 -10.35
C GLU A 279 -11.54 -20.17 -9.76
N VAL A 280 -11.95 -21.18 -8.98
CA VAL A 280 -13.23 -21.16 -8.25
C VAL A 280 -13.30 -19.95 -7.32
N ARG A 281 -12.21 -19.63 -6.62
CA ARG A 281 -12.17 -18.49 -5.72
C ARG A 281 -12.19 -17.16 -6.47
N GLU A 282 -11.47 -17.07 -7.58
CA GLU A 282 -11.49 -15.89 -8.44
C GLU A 282 -12.88 -15.65 -9.02
N GLN A 283 -13.55 -16.71 -9.47
CA GLN A 283 -14.91 -16.66 -9.99
C GLN A 283 -15.90 -16.20 -8.93
N ARG A 284 -15.81 -16.72 -7.69
CA ARG A 284 -16.64 -16.24 -6.57
C ARG A 284 -16.47 -14.74 -6.32
N ILE A 285 -15.26 -14.20 -6.42
CA ILE A 285 -15.02 -12.75 -6.24
C ILE A 285 -15.62 -11.96 -7.41
N ARG A 286 -15.45 -12.44 -8.65
CA ARG A 286 -16.06 -11.83 -9.85
C ARG A 286 -17.58 -11.83 -9.77
N ASP A 287 -18.19 -12.93 -9.34
CA ASP A 287 -19.65 -13.05 -9.20
C ASP A 287 -20.18 -12.15 -8.08
N ALA A 288 -19.50 -12.08 -6.94
CA ALA A 288 -19.86 -11.16 -5.87
C ALA A 288 -19.82 -9.70 -6.32
N GLN A 289 -18.84 -9.34 -7.14
CA GLN A 289 -18.75 -8.00 -7.72
C GLN A 289 -19.88 -7.75 -8.75
N ARG A 290 -20.17 -8.71 -9.63
CA ARG A 290 -21.27 -8.62 -10.61
C ARG A 290 -22.63 -8.45 -9.92
N ARG A 291 -22.89 -9.20 -8.84
CA ARG A 291 -24.12 -9.04 -8.04
C ARG A 291 -24.26 -7.61 -7.53
N ARG A 292 -23.18 -7.04 -6.96
CA ARG A 292 -23.17 -5.64 -6.51
C ARG A 292 -23.33 -4.62 -7.62
N ALA A 293 -22.85 -4.92 -8.83
CA ALA A 293 -23.02 -4.07 -10.00
C ALA A 293 -24.49 -4.02 -10.48
N ASN A 294 -25.23 -5.09 -10.25
CA ASN A 294 -26.62 -5.25 -10.68
C ASN A 294 -27.65 -4.91 -9.58
N GLU A 295 -27.21 -4.42 -8.41
CA GLU A 295 -28.11 -3.91 -7.37
C GLU A 295 -28.88 -2.68 -7.90
N GLU A 296 -30.12 -2.48 -7.45
CA GLU A 296 -31.02 -1.38 -7.89
C GLU A 296 -30.41 0.02 -7.70
N SER A 297 -29.49 0.14 -6.74
CA SER A 297 -28.64 1.33 -6.54
C SER A 297 -27.19 0.90 -6.37
N PRO A 298 -26.47 0.62 -7.49
CA PRO A 298 -25.13 0.08 -7.40
C PRO A 298 -24.18 1.15 -6.86
N PRO A 299 -23.16 0.77 -6.06
CA PRO A 299 -22.18 1.72 -5.57
C PRO A 299 -21.49 2.46 -6.72
N LYS A 300 -21.54 3.79 -6.72
CA LYS A 300 -20.99 4.66 -7.78
C LYS A 300 -19.50 4.45 -8.08
N ASN A 301 -18.76 3.81 -7.17
CA ASN A 301 -17.34 3.52 -7.29
C ASN A 301 -17.06 2.01 -7.31
N LEU A 302 -17.85 1.22 -8.04
CA LEU A 302 -17.53 -0.19 -8.24
C LEU A 302 -16.20 -0.32 -9.01
N THR A 303 -15.11 -0.59 -8.29
CA THR A 303 -13.79 -0.84 -8.87
C THR A 303 -13.70 -2.28 -9.39
N LYS A 304 -12.65 -2.59 -10.17
CA LYS A 304 -12.34 -3.96 -10.66
C LYS A 304 -12.38 -5.01 -9.53
N ALA A 305 -12.69 -6.25 -9.89
CA ALA A 305 -12.72 -7.39 -8.97
C ALA A 305 -11.46 -7.40 -8.10
N SER A 306 -11.65 -7.60 -6.79
CA SER A 306 -10.49 -7.82 -5.91
C SER A 306 -9.76 -9.08 -6.36
N ARG A 307 -8.42 -9.03 -6.36
CA ARG A 307 -7.62 -10.22 -6.64
C ARG A 307 -7.69 -11.21 -5.49
N VAL A 308 -7.52 -12.50 -5.78
CA VAL A 308 -7.41 -13.55 -4.78
C VAL A 308 -6.16 -13.28 -3.93
N LYS A 309 -6.33 -13.28 -2.60
CA LYS A 309 -5.26 -13.02 -1.63
C LYS A 309 -5.01 -14.25 -0.78
N TYR A 310 -3.76 -14.55 -0.47
CA TYR A 310 -3.42 -15.51 0.57
C TYR A 310 -3.96 -15.05 1.93
N ARG A 311 -4.65 -15.94 2.65
CA ARG A 311 -5.27 -15.68 3.98
C ARG A 311 -4.63 -16.53 5.10
N GLY A 312 -3.45 -17.07 4.87
CA GLY A 312 -2.78 -17.96 5.82
C GLY A 312 -3.06 -19.43 5.54
N ARG A 313 -2.84 -20.29 6.54
CA ARG A 313 -2.76 -21.76 6.40
C ARG A 313 -3.98 -22.41 5.74
N LYS A 314 -5.16 -21.80 5.80
CA LYS A 314 -6.38 -22.30 5.15
C LYS A 314 -6.32 -22.29 3.62
N ASP A 315 -5.40 -21.53 3.04
CA ASP A 315 -5.21 -21.47 1.58
C ASP A 315 -3.92 -22.23 1.17
N SER A 316 -3.44 -23.20 1.96
CA SER A 316 -2.21 -23.96 1.68
C SER A 316 -2.34 -24.96 0.53
N ASP A 317 -3.58 -25.27 0.14
CA ASP A 317 -3.97 -26.02 -1.05
C ASP A 317 -3.74 -25.21 -2.34
N ILE A 318 -3.87 -23.89 -2.27
CA ILE A 318 -3.71 -22.97 -3.41
C ILE A 318 -2.33 -22.31 -3.42
N PHE A 319 -1.86 -21.85 -2.27
CA PHE A 319 -0.63 -21.07 -2.13
C PHE A 319 0.44 -21.83 -1.35
N LYS A 320 1.69 -21.68 -1.79
CA LYS A 320 2.87 -22.26 -1.17
C LYS A 320 3.62 -21.19 -0.38
N ALA A 321 3.37 -21.11 0.92
CA ALA A 321 4.17 -20.28 1.82
C ALA A 321 5.55 -20.92 2.06
N GLY A 322 6.61 -20.12 2.00
CA GLY A 322 7.97 -20.61 2.22
C GLY A 322 8.99 -19.49 2.36
N GLN A 323 10.27 -19.87 2.34
CA GLN A 323 11.41 -18.96 2.36
C GLN A 323 12.23 -19.16 1.09
N VAL A 324 12.78 -18.08 0.54
CA VAL A 324 13.73 -18.11 -0.59
C VAL A 324 15.00 -17.38 -0.19
N ARG A 325 16.14 -17.69 -0.82
CA ARG A 325 17.41 -17.02 -0.49
C ARG A 325 17.32 -15.53 -0.74
N ALA A 326 18.00 -14.73 0.07
CA ALA A 326 18.09 -13.28 -0.07
C ALA A 326 18.57 -12.84 -1.46
N SER A 327 19.45 -13.63 -2.08
CA SER A 327 20.01 -13.42 -3.42
C SER A 327 19.08 -13.83 -4.55
N THR A 328 17.92 -14.45 -4.26
CA THR A 328 16.97 -14.88 -5.30
C THR A 328 16.40 -13.65 -5.99
N SER A 329 16.61 -13.52 -7.31
CA SER A 329 16.00 -12.45 -8.08
C SER A 329 14.49 -12.67 -8.19
N GLN A 330 13.74 -11.59 -8.32
CA GLN A 330 12.29 -11.69 -8.48
C GLN A 330 11.93 -12.41 -9.78
N ASP A 331 12.72 -12.21 -10.84
CA ASP A 331 12.55 -12.86 -12.14
C ASP A 331 12.71 -14.39 -12.02
N SER A 332 13.82 -14.85 -11.44
CA SER A 332 14.08 -16.28 -11.22
C SER A 332 12.98 -16.92 -10.37
N TRP A 333 12.57 -16.26 -9.29
CA TRP A 333 11.49 -16.75 -8.43
C TRP A 333 10.13 -16.79 -9.16
N MET A 334 9.79 -15.78 -9.95
CA MET A 334 8.52 -15.76 -10.69
C MET A 334 8.47 -16.86 -11.75
N ARG A 335 9.58 -17.10 -12.45
CA ARG A 335 9.67 -18.17 -13.46
C ARG A 335 9.51 -19.55 -12.86
N SER A 336 9.91 -19.74 -11.59
CA SER A 336 9.71 -21.01 -10.89
C SER A 336 8.25 -21.23 -10.43
N GLN A 337 7.36 -20.24 -10.56
CA GLN A 337 5.96 -20.37 -10.15
C GLN A 337 5.12 -21.07 -11.22
N PRO A 338 4.04 -21.77 -10.84
CA PRO A 338 3.14 -22.39 -11.82
C PRO A 338 2.48 -21.34 -12.72
N ALA A 339 2.13 -21.74 -13.95
CA ALA A 339 1.63 -20.82 -14.97
C ALA A 339 0.41 -19.99 -14.50
N TRP A 340 -0.54 -20.61 -13.79
CA TRP A 340 -1.71 -19.93 -13.24
C TRP A 340 -1.34 -18.78 -12.29
N PHE A 341 -0.27 -18.95 -11.51
CA PHE A 341 0.20 -17.95 -10.56
C PHE A 341 0.87 -16.78 -11.30
N GLN A 342 1.66 -17.08 -12.33
CA GLN A 342 2.25 -16.06 -13.19
C GLN A 342 1.17 -15.25 -13.91
N ASP A 343 0.12 -15.92 -14.41
CA ASP A 343 -1.01 -15.29 -15.10
C ASP A 343 -1.80 -14.36 -14.16
N ASP A 344 -2.08 -14.78 -12.92
CA ASP A 344 -2.69 -13.90 -11.91
C ASP A 344 -1.77 -12.71 -11.58
N ALA A 345 -0.48 -12.97 -11.35
CA ALA A 345 0.48 -11.96 -10.92
C ALA A 345 0.75 -10.87 -11.98
N LEU A 346 0.85 -11.24 -13.25
CA LEU A 346 1.32 -10.36 -14.35
C LEU A 346 0.22 -10.02 -15.37
N GLY A 347 -0.85 -10.80 -15.39
CA GLY A 347 -1.80 -10.87 -16.49
C GLY A 347 -1.31 -11.83 -17.60
N PRO A 348 -2.23 -12.46 -18.35
CA PRO A 348 -1.92 -13.55 -19.26
C PRO A 348 -0.90 -13.18 -20.35
N THR A 349 -1.00 -11.97 -20.92
CA THR A 349 -0.07 -11.51 -21.97
C THR A 349 1.36 -11.39 -21.46
N ARG A 350 1.59 -10.70 -20.32
CA ARG A 350 2.94 -10.51 -19.77
C ARG A 350 3.51 -11.81 -19.22
N ALA A 351 2.66 -12.65 -18.65
CA ALA A 351 3.06 -13.97 -18.19
C ALA A 351 3.49 -14.85 -19.37
N LYS A 352 2.80 -14.79 -20.51
CA LYS A 352 3.23 -15.48 -21.75
C LYS A 352 4.57 -14.96 -22.28
N LEU A 353 4.77 -13.64 -22.29
CA LEU A 353 6.05 -13.02 -22.66
C LEU A 353 7.18 -13.43 -21.71
N LEU A 354 6.92 -13.45 -20.40
CA LEU A 354 7.92 -13.91 -19.43
C LEU A 354 8.27 -15.39 -19.70
N ARG A 355 7.27 -16.27 -19.86
CA ARG A 355 7.49 -17.70 -20.11
C ARG A 355 8.19 -18.02 -21.42
N SER A 356 8.12 -17.16 -22.44
CA SER A 356 8.88 -17.38 -23.68
C SER A 356 10.38 -17.24 -23.48
N GLY A 357 10.83 -16.60 -22.39
CA GLY A 357 12.24 -16.33 -22.12
C GLY A 357 12.79 -15.10 -22.85
N GLU A 358 11.95 -14.41 -23.63
CA GLU A 358 12.36 -13.24 -24.41
C GLU A 358 12.20 -11.91 -23.66
N TYR A 359 11.50 -11.93 -22.53
CA TYR A 359 11.28 -10.78 -21.67
C TYR A 359 11.75 -11.09 -20.25
N ASP A 360 12.36 -10.09 -19.61
CA ASP A 360 12.53 -10.01 -18.16
C ASP A 360 11.57 -8.96 -17.55
N PHE A 361 11.72 -8.65 -16.25
CA PHE A 361 10.90 -7.61 -15.63
C PHE A 361 11.26 -6.18 -16.01
N ASN A 362 12.51 -5.89 -16.35
CA ASN A 362 12.93 -4.57 -16.82
C ASN A 362 12.27 -4.24 -18.17
N ASP A 363 12.06 -5.24 -19.02
CA ASP A 363 11.40 -5.06 -20.31
C ASP A 363 9.95 -4.58 -20.19
N PHE A 364 9.30 -4.76 -19.03
CA PHE A 364 7.93 -4.30 -18.81
C PHE A 364 7.81 -2.91 -18.17
N ILE A 365 8.93 -2.25 -17.89
CA ILE A 365 8.95 -0.91 -17.30
C ILE A 365 9.78 0.04 -18.17
N ASP A 366 9.55 1.34 -18.04
CA ASP A 366 10.45 2.34 -18.59
C ASP A 366 11.56 2.71 -17.60
N MET A 367 12.42 3.66 -17.98
CA MET A 367 13.54 4.15 -17.17
C MET A 367 13.10 4.77 -15.84
N SER A 368 11.87 5.30 -15.75
CA SER A 368 11.29 5.82 -14.51
C SER A 368 10.69 4.72 -13.61
N GLY A 369 10.73 3.47 -14.08
CA GLY A 369 10.10 2.34 -13.43
C GLY A 369 8.57 2.31 -13.59
N ARG A 370 8.00 3.13 -14.48
CA ARG A 370 6.57 3.08 -14.83
C ARG A 370 6.32 1.84 -15.69
N ARG A 371 5.23 1.13 -15.40
CA ARG A 371 4.79 -0.03 -16.16
C ARG A 371 4.34 0.37 -17.56
N LEU A 372 4.90 -0.27 -18.59
CA LEU A 372 4.43 -0.19 -19.97
C LEU A 372 3.09 -0.93 -20.12
N THR A 373 2.15 -0.37 -20.87
CA THR A 373 0.88 -0.95 -21.30
C THR A 373 1.11 -2.08 -22.31
N ILE A 374 0.09 -2.92 -22.56
CA ILE A 374 0.22 -3.98 -23.58
C ILE A 374 0.40 -3.39 -24.98
N ASN A 375 -0.26 -2.26 -25.26
CA ASN A 375 -0.14 -1.59 -26.55
C ASN A 375 1.27 -1.01 -26.76
N GLU A 376 1.86 -0.40 -25.72
CA GLU A 376 3.27 0.06 -25.79
C GLU A 376 4.23 -1.11 -26.03
N LEU A 377 4.03 -2.26 -25.35
CA LEU A 377 4.86 -3.45 -25.56
C LEU A 377 4.71 -4.02 -26.98
N LYS A 378 3.47 -4.09 -27.49
CA LYS A 378 3.18 -4.58 -28.85
C LYS A 378 3.74 -3.65 -29.93
N ALA A 379 3.74 -2.34 -29.68
CA ALA A 379 4.35 -1.36 -30.57
C ALA A 379 5.87 -1.45 -30.59
N ARG A 380 6.49 -1.73 -29.42
CA ARG A 380 7.94 -1.89 -29.32
C ARG A 380 8.44 -3.17 -29.98
N ASP A 381 7.74 -4.28 -29.76
CA ASP A 381 8.22 -5.63 -30.09
C ASP A 381 7.20 -6.42 -30.95
N SER A 382 6.74 -5.83 -32.06
CA SER A 382 5.62 -6.35 -32.85
C SER A 382 5.84 -7.78 -33.38
N GLU A 383 7.07 -8.12 -33.77
CA GLU A 383 7.41 -9.45 -34.29
C GLU A 383 7.33 -10.54 -33.21
N ILE A 384 7.73 -10.23 -31.97
CA ILE A 384 7.61 -11.15 -30.84
C ILE A 384 6.11 -11.42 -30.56
N PHE A 385 5.29 -10.37 -30.57
CA PHE A 385 3.85 -10.50 -30.35
C PHE A 385 3.17 -11.34 -31.45
N LYS A 386 3.52 -11.14 -32.73
CA LYS A 386 3.01 -11.96 -33.84
C LYS A 386 3.40 -13.43 -33.67
N ARG A 387 4.68 -13.70 -33.40
CA ARG A 387 5.19 -15.06 -33.22
C ARG A 387 4.52 -15.80 -32.06
N LEU A 388 4.28 -15.10 -30.95
CA LEU A 388 3.63 -15.66 -29.78
C LEU A 388 2.09 -15.64 -29.87
N GLY A 389 1.49 -15.11 -30.93
CA GLY A 389 0.04 -15.00 -31.09
C GLY A 389 -0.62 -14.15 -30.00
N LEU A 390 -0.11 -12.93 -29.79
CA LEU A 390 -0.55 -11.98 -28.74
C LEU A 390 -1.18 -10.67 -29.26
#